data_AF-A0A2P8EUA8-F1
#
_entry.id   AF-A0A2P8EUA8-F1
#
_cell.length_a   1.000
_cell.length_b   1.000
_cell.length_c   1.000
_cell.angle_alpha   90.00
_cell.angle_beta   90.00
_cell.angle_gamma   90.00
#
_symmetry.space_group_name_H-M   'P 1'
#
loop_
_entity.id
_entity.type
_entity.pdbx_description
1 polymer ?
#
loop_
_entity_poly.entity_id
_entity_poly.type
_entity_poly.pdbx_seq_one_letter_code
_entity_poly.pdbx_strand_id
1 'polypeptide(L)'
;MPKKNDTHDRAIEIADRLLEEGIRPTQQNVRERLGSGSLTTINRALNDWWHTLAERVQRRNEHPELPEPVIQLANQAWNRALAYAEHRFNQQRSEIEQQQKQLRESVEARRSGGEAALQEAQKQNARLLERCERLADEKHSLERRILDLEEAQIRLTMAKDQALHEVKQLQRLGSHQGLHDEALIELRVNARIQEEELERIRRQNDQLSKENAMLKANS
;
A
#
# COMPACT_ATOMS: atom_id res chain seq x y z
N MET A 1 -86.59 -0.38 66.76
CA MET A 1 -86.60 0.88 65.96
C MET A 1 -85.36 0.90 65.07
N PRO A 2 -85.48 0.63 63.75
CA PRO A 2 -84.31 0.53 62.88
C PRO A 2 -83.71 1.91 62.55
N LYS A 3 -82.38 1.95 62.49
CA LYS A 3 -81.49 3.13 62.47
C LYS A 3 -81.61 3.92 61.15
N LYS A 4 -82.07 5.17 61.20
CA LYS A 4 -82.11 6.11 60.04
C LYS A 4 -80.74 6.34 59.37
N ASN A 5 -79.64 6.16 60.10
CA ASN A 5 -78.28 6.36 59.56
C ASN A 5 -77.81 5.20 58.67
N ASP A 6 -78.23 3.97 58.94
CA ASP A 6 -77.75 2.77 58.20
C ASP A 6 -78.21 2.79 56.73
N THR A 7 -79.39 3.36 56.43
CA THR A 7 -79.89 3.46 55.05
C THR A 7 -79.23 4.58 54.26
N HIS A 8 -78.80 5.66 54.94
CA HIS A 8 -78.13 6.80 54.32
C HIS A 8 -76.69 6.44 53.93
N ASP A 9 -75.94 5.88 54.88
CA ASP A 9 -74.53 5.48 54.66
C ASP A 9 -74.43 4.41 53.56
N ARG A 10 -75.35 3.43 53.54
CA ARG A 10 -75.40 2.43 52.46
C ARG A 10 -75.76 3.02 51.11
N ALA A 11 -76.59 4.06 51.05
CA ALA A 11 -76.91 4.73 49.79
C ALA A 11 -75.67 5.45 49.21
N ILE A 12 -74.81 6.02 50.07
CA ILE A 12 -73.52 6.61 49.69
C ILE A 12 -72.57 5.53 49.16
N GLU A 13 -72.42 4.40 49.86
CA GLU A 13 -71.56 3.29 49.41
C GLU A 13 -72.03 2.69 48.07
N ILE A 14 -73.34 2.57 47.86
CA ILE A 14 -73.90 2.10 46.59
C ILE A 14 -73.66 3.13 45.48
N ALA A 15 -73.73 4.43 45.79
CA ALA A 15 -73.43 5.48 44.83
C ALA A 15 -71.95 5.44 44.39
N ASP A 16 -71.02 5.20 45.32
CA ASP A 16 -69.60 4.99 45.01
C ASP A 16 -69.41 3.78 44.09
N ARG A 17 -70.01 2.62 44.40
CA ARG A 17 -69.90 1.42 43.54
C ARG A 17 -70.50 1.61 42.16
N LEU A 18 -71.63 2.31 42.06
CA LEU A 18 -72.25 2.64 40.76
C LEU A 18 -71.30 3.50 39.91
N LEU A 19 -70.63 4.48 40.54
CA LEU A 19 -69.66 5.32 39.87
C LEU A 19 -68.43 4.51 39.40
N GLU A 20 -67.92 3.58 40.23
CA GLU A 20 -66.83 2.66 39.85
C GLU A 20 -67.18 1.80 38.64
N GLU A 21 -68.44 1.39 38.51
CA GLU A 21 -68.96 0.64 37.38
C GLU A 21 -69.30 1.51 36.15
N GLY A 22 -69.07 2.83 36.22
CA GLY A 22 -69.35 3.77 35.13
C GLY A 22 -70.82 4.12 34.95
N ILE A 23 -71.68 3.75 35.92
CA ILE A 23 -73.12 4.00 35.89
C ILE A 23 -73.44 5.22 36.75
N ARG A 24 -74.23 6.16 36.22
CA ARG A 24 -74.61 7.36 37.00
C ARG A 24 -75.45 6.97 38.23
N PRO A 25 -75.05 7.38 39.45
CA PRO A 25 -75.81 7.09 40.66
C PRO A 25 -77.04 8.00 40.75
N THR A 26 -78.14 7.54 40.16
CA THR A 26 -79.46 8.18 40.24
C THR A 26 -80.26 7.60 41.40
N GLN A 27 -81.28 8.32 41.86
CA GLN A 27 -82.16 7.85 42.95
C GLN A 27 -82.79 6.48 42.63
N GLN A 28 -83.08 6.23 41.35
CA GLN A 28 -83.63 4.97 40.89
C GLN A 28 -82.60 3.83 40.98
N ASN A 29 -81.39 4.04 40.46
CA ASN A 29 -80.33 3.03 40.44
C ASN A 29 -79.86 2.66 41.86
N VAL A 30 -79.78 3.65 42.76
CA VAL A 30 -79.44 3.42 44.17
C VAL A 30 -80.57 2.67 44.87
N ARG A 31 -81.84 3.02 44.60
CA ARG A 31 -83.00 2.33 45.19
C ARG A 31 -83.10 0.87 44.73
N GLU A 32 -82.86 0.60 43.46
CA GLU A 32 -82.88 -0.75 42.89
C GLU A 32 -81.85 -1.66 43.57
N ARG A 33 -80.65 -1.14 43.86
CA ARG A 33 -79.59 -1.90 44.55
C ARG A 33 -79.77 -1.97 46.06
N LEU A 34 -80.34 -0.94 46.68
CA LEU A 34 -80.55 -0.87 48.13
C LEU A 34 -81.79 -1.68 48.57
N GLY A 35 -82.77 -1.86 47.69
CA GLY A 35 -83.98 -2.68 47.89
C GLY A 35 -84.97 -2.17 48.93
N SER A 36 -84.60 -1.19 49.76
CA SER A 36 -85.43 -0.59 50.80
C SER A 36 -84.94 0.82 51.16
N GLY A 37 -85.83 1.69 51.63
CA GLY A 37 -85.50 3.07 52.03
C GLY A 37 -86.43 4.10 51.41
N SER A 38 -86.69 5.19 52.12
CA SER A 38 -87.50 6.29 51.60
C SER A 38 -86.71 7.07 50.54
N LEU A 39 -87.35 7.39 49.42
CA LEU A 39 -86.77 8.19 48.33
C LEU A 39 -86.19 9.53 48.82
N THR A 40 -86.78 10.11 49.87
CA THR A 40 -86.30 11.36 50.47
C THR A 40 -84.95 11.20 51.18
N THR A 41 -84.68 10.02 51.74
CA THR A 41 -83.40 9.71 52.42
C THR A 41 -82.31 9.39 51.41
N ILE A 42 -82.64 8.68 50.33
CA ILE A 42 -81.73 8.38 49.21
C ILE A 42 -81.34 9.67 48.48
N ASN A 43 -82.30 10.57 48.24
CA ASN A 43 -82.02 11.87 47.62
C ASN A 43 -81.04 12.69 48.47
N ARG A 44 -81.25 12.75 49.79
CA ARG A 44 -80.31 13.42 50.70
C ARG A 44 -78.91 12.80 50.65
N ALA A 45 -78.82 11.47 50.73
CA ALA A 45 -77.56 10.74 50.61
C ALA A 45 -76.81 11.02 49.30
N LEU A 46 -77.54 11.06 48.18
CA LEU A 46 -76.95 11.36 46.88
C LEU A 46 -76.43 12.79 46.80
N ASN A 47 -77.13 13.78 47.35
CA ASN A 47 -76.66 15.17 47.36
C ASN A 47 -75.37 15.29 48.19
N ASP A 48 -75.34 14.68 49.38
CA ASP A 48 -74.16 14.69 50.26
C ASP A 48 -72.97 13.97 49.60
N TRP A 49 -73.24 12.89 48.87
CA TRP A 49 -72.25 12.17 48.07
C TRP A 49 -71.70 13.02 46.91
N TRP A 50 -72.57 13.70 46.14
CA TRP A 50 -72.13 14.59 45.04
C TRP A 50 -71.26 15.75 45.56
N HIS A 51 -71.61 16.34 46.71
CA HIS A 51 -70.80 17.37 47.36
C HIS A 51 -69.43 16.83 47.77
N THR A 52 -69.40 15.66 48.41
CA THR A 52 -68.15 15.03 48.86
C THR A 52 -67.26 14.63 47.67
N LEU A 53 -67.86 14.13 46.57
CA LEU A 53 -67.15 13.79 45.35
C LEU A 53 -66.54 15.03 44.70
N ALA A 54 -67.30 16.13 44.59
CA ALA A 54 -66.80 17.38 44.04
C ALA A 54 -65.59 17.88 44.83
N GLU A 55 -65.64 17.82 46.16
CA GLU A 55 -64.53 18.22 47.03
C GLU A 55 -63.30 17.30 46.87
N ARG A 56 -63.48 15.99 46.77
CA ARG A 56 -62.39 15.03 46.52
C ARG A 56 -61.73 15.26 45.16
N VAL A 57 -62.52 15.51 44.12
CA VAL A 57 -62.01 15.80 42.76
C VAL A 57 -61.26 17.12 42.75
N GLN A 58 -61.78 18.15 43.43
CA GLN A 58 -61.13 19.45 43.53
C GLN A 58 -59.79 19.36 44.25
N ARG A 59 -59.73 18.70 45.42
CA ARG A 59 -58.48 18.47 46.17
C ARG A 59 -57.44 17.66 45.38
N ARG A 60 -57.87 16.72 44.53
CA ARG A 60 -56.95 15.95 43.67
C ARG A 60 -56.39 16.78 42.52
N ASN A 61 -57.14 17.75 42.03
CA ASN A 61 -56.68 18.66 40.98
C ASN A 61 -55.82 19.82 41.53
N GLU A 62 -55.85 20.07 42.84
CA GLU A 62 -54.97 20.98 43.56
C GLU A 62 -53.58 20.36 43.84
N HIS A 63 -52.95 19.75 42.84
CA HIS A 63 -51.53 19.42 42.96
C HIS A 63 -50.73 20.73 42.88
N PRO A 64 -50.01 21.15 43.96
CA PRO A 64 -49.19 22.35 43.90
C PRO A 64 -48.09 22.16 42.85
N GLU A 65 -47.79 23.23 42.12
CA GLU A 65 -46.66 23.26 41.19
C GLU A 65 -45.37 22.76 41.89
N LEU A 66 -44.50 22.10 41.13
CA LEU A 66 -43.23 21.61 41.63
C LEU A 66 -42.48 22.74 42.35
N PRO A 67 -42.00 22.54 43.59
CA PRO A 67 -41.29 23.59 44.31
C PRO A 67 -40.09 24.10 43.53
N GLU A 68 -39.90 25.43 43.50
CA GLU A 68 -38.81 26.11 42.80
C GLU A 68 -37.41 25.47 43.04
N PRO A 69 -37.04 25.03 44.26
CA PRO A 69 -35.74 24.37 44.47
C PRO A 69 -35.55 23.07 43.67
N VAL A 70 -36.64 22.33 43.41
CA VAL A 70 -36.60 21.08 42.64
C VAL A 70 -36.37 21.37 41.16
N ILE A 71 -37.03 22.40 40.62
CA ILE A 71 -36.87 22.85 39.24
C ILE A 71 -35.43 23.33 39.02
N GLN A 72 -34.89 24.12 39.94
CA GLN A 72 -33.51 24.61 39.87
C GLN A 72 -32.49 23.48 39.88
N LEU A 73 -32.67 22.48 40.76
CA LEU A 73 -31.78 21.33 40.83
C LEU A 73 -31.83 20.50 39.54
N ALA A 74 -33.02 20.28 38.98
CA ALA A 74 -33.20 19.57 37.72
C ALA A 74 -32.51 20.30 36.55
N ASN A 75 -32.66 21.63 36.45
CA ASN A 75 -31.99 22.44 35.44
C ASN A 75 -30.47 22.41 35.58
N GLN A 76 -29.95 22.48 36.81
CA GLN A 76 -28.50 22.37 37.06
C GLN A 76 -27.97 20.99 36.67
N ALA A 77 -28.68 19.92 37.01
CA ALA A 77 -28.31 18.56 36.63
C ALA A 77 -28.31 18.40 35.10
N TRP A 78 -29.33 18.92 34.42
CA TRP A 78 -29.43 18.91 32.97
C TRP A 78 -28.28 19.66 32.30
N ASN A 79 -27.99 20.89 32.74
CA ASN A 79 -26.90 21.70 32.20
C ASN A 79 -25.54 21.04 32.39
N ARG A 80 -25.30 20.40 33.55
CA ARG A 80 -24.08 19.63 33.81
C ARG A 80 -23.98 18.40 32.92
N ALA A 81 -25.08 17.68 32.73
CA ALA A 81 -25.12 16.52 31.84
C ALA A 81 -24.83 16.92 30.39
N LEU A 82 -25.40 18.05 29.93
CA LEU A 82 -25.15 18.58 28.60
C LEU A 82 -23.69 19.00 28.41
N ALA A 83 -23.14 19.77 29.35
CA ALA A 83 -21.74 20.18 29.31
C ALA A 83 -20.78 18.97 29.33
N TYR A 84 -21.09 17.93 30.11
CA TYR A 84 -20.31 16.70 30.12
C TYR A 84 -20.40 15.95 28.78
N ALA A 85 -21.60 15.87 28.19
CA ALA A 85 -21.81 15.24 26.89
C ALA A 85 -21.05 15.99 25.78
N GLU A 86 -21.13 17.31 25.74
CA GLU A 86 -20.40 18.16 24.78
C GLU A 86 -18.88 17.99 24.94
N HIS A 87 -18.39 18.01 26.18
CA HIS A 87 -16.97 17.81 26.44
C HIS A 87 -16.48 16.45 25.96
N ARG A 88 -17.21 15.38 26.30
CA ARG A 88 -16.89 14.02 25.85
C ARG A 88 -16.96 13.89 24.33
N PHE A 89 -17.97 14.49 23.69
CA PHE A 89 -18.11 14.48 22.25
C PHE A 89 -16.95 15.19 21.56
N ASN A 90 -16.54 16.36 22.06
CA ASN A 90 -15.41 17.11 21.52
C ASN A 90 -14.08 16.36 21.71
N GLN A 91 -13.88 15.70 22.85
CA GLN A 91 -12.72 14.83 23.07
C GLN A 91 -12.68 13.69 22.05
N GLN A 92 -13.77 12.93 21.92
CA GLN A 92 -13.85 11.82 20.96
C GLN A 92 -13.65 12.28 19.52
N ARG A 93 -14.23 13.44 19.16
CA ARG A 93 -14.03 14.03 17.84
C ARG A 93 -12.57 14.38 17.59
N SER A 94 -11.90 15.00 18.56
CA SER A 94 -10.48 15.34 18.46
C SER A 94 -9.59 14.09 18.33
N GLU A 95 -9.88 13.04 19.11
CA GLU A 95 -9.18 11.75 19.03
C GLU A 95 -9.34 11.11 17.65
N ILE A 96 -10.56 11.09 17.11
CA ILE A 96 -10.83 10.54 15.77
C ILE A 96 -10.13 11.38 14.70
N GLU A 97 -10.17 12.71 14.78
CA GLU A 97 -9.49 13.60 13.85
C GLU A 97 -7.96 13.38 13.88
N GLN A 98 -7.37 13.20 15.06
CA GLN A 98 -5.95 12.86 15.22
C GLN A 98 -5.62 11.48 14.63
N GLN A 99 -6.42 10.45 14.91
CA GLN A 99 -6.24 9.11 14.35
C GLN A 99 -6.37 9.11 12.83
N GLN A 100 -7.34 9.83 12.28
CA GLN A 100 -7.49 9.97 10.83
C GLN A 100 -6.29 10.68 10.20
N LYS A 101 -5.77 11.73 10.84
CA LYS A 101 -4.56 12.42 10.37
C LYS A 101 -3.36 11.50 10.38
N GLN A 102 -3.10 10.79 11.48
CA GLN A 102 -2.01 9.82 11.58
C GLN A 102 -2.13 8.70 10.54
N LEU A 103 -3.34 8.18 10.32
CA LEU A 103 -3.56 7.15 9.33
C LEU A 103 -3.28 7.66 7.92
N ARG A 104 -3.76 8.85 7.56
CA ARG A 104 -3.48 9.50 6.27
C ARG A 104 -1.99 9.72 6.06
N GLU A 105 -1.28 10.25 7.06
CA GLU A 105 0.17 10.43 7.01
C GLU A 105 0.91 9.10 6.84
N SER A 106 0.47 8.05 7.53
CA SER A 106 1.07 6.71 7.40
C SER A 106 0.85 6.10 6.01
N VAL A 107 -0.33 6.30 5.41
CA VAL A 107 -0.67 5.82 4.08
C VAL A 107 0.15 6.58 3.04
N GLU A 108 0.26 7.90 3.17
CA GLU A 108 1.04 8.72 2.25
C GLU A 108 2.55 8.41 2.33
N ALA A 109 3.07 8.19 3.54
CA ALA A 109 4.46 7.75 3.73
C ALA A 109 4.73 6.38 3.10
N ARG A 110 3.80 5.41 3.25
CA ARG A 110 3.91 4.10 2.60
C ARG A 110 3.79 4.20 1.08
N ARG A 111 2.89 5.05 0.58
CA ARG A 111 2.67 5.27 -0.85
C ARG A 111 3.91 5.88 -1.50
N SER A 112 4.41 6.99 -0.96
CA SER A 112 5.64 7.63 -1.45
C SER A 112 6.87 6.72 -1.36
N GLY A 113 7.03 5.99 -0.26
CA GLY A 113 8.09 4.99 -0.11
C GLY A 113 7.98 3.84 -1.13
N GLY A 114 6.76 3.35 -1.37
CA GLY A 114 6.47 2.33 -2.37
C GLY A 114 6.71 2.79 -3.80
N GLU A 115 6.30 4.02 -4.14
CA GLU A 115 6.56 4.65 -5.44
C GLU A 115 8.08 4.81 -5.69
N ALA A 116 8.83 5.26 -4.68
CA ALA A 116 10.29 5.36 -4.77
C ALA A 116 10.97 3.99 -4.95
N ALA A 117 10.54 2.98 -4.18
CA ALA A 117 11.06 1.62 -4.32
C ALA A 117 10.74 1.01 -5.70
N LEU A 118 9.53 1.25 -6.23
CA LEU A 118 9.12 0.80 -7.55
C LEU A 118 9.97 1.46 -8.65
N GLN A 119 10.17 2.79 -8.56
CA GLN A 119 11.02 3.52 -9.51
C GLN A 119 12.47 3.01 -9.49
N GLU A 120 13.01 2.73 -8.31
CA GLU A 120 14.37 2.17 -8.20
C GLU A 120 14.45 0.76 -8.79
N ALA A 121 13.47 -0.10 -8.49
CA ALA A 121 13.39 -1.43 -9.08
C ALA A 121 13.26 -1.38 -10.62
N GLN A 122 12.49 -0.43 -11.16
CA GLN A 122 12.37 -0.21 -12.61
C GLN A 122 13.70 0.25 -13.22
N LYS A 123 14.40 1.19 -12.59
CA LYS A 123 15.73 1.64 -13.03
C LYS A 123 16.75 0.49 -13.02
N GLN A 124 16.73 -0.33 -11.97
CA GLN A 124 17.62 -1.49 -11.87
C GLN A 124 17.31 -2.53 -12.96
N ASN A 125 16.03 -2.83 -13.20
CA ASN A 125 15.62 -3.71 -14.30
C ASN A 125 16.06 -3.16 -15.66
N ALA A 126 15.86 -1.87 -15.93
CA ALA A 126 16.31 -1.24 -17.18
C ALA A 126 17.84 -1.36 -17.37
N ARG A 127 18.62 -1.12 -16.30
CA ARG A 127 20.09 -1.31 -16.33
C ARG A 127 20.49 -2.75 -16.57
N LEU A 128 19.78 -3.71 -15.98
CA LEU A 128 20.04 -5.13 -16.19
C LEU A 128 19.71 -5.56 -17.61
N LEU A 129 18.59 -5.09 -18.17
CA LEU A 129 18.22 -5.33 -19.57
C LEU A 129 19.27 -4.78 -20.53
N GLU A 130 19.68 -3.52 -20.35
CA GLU A 130 20.72 -2.90 -21.16
C GLU A 130 22.06 -3.67 -21.06
N ARG A 131 22.41 -4.14 -19.86
CA ARG A 131 23.60 -4.98 -19.67
C ARG A 131 23.47 -6.32 -20.38
N CYS A 132 22.31 -6.97 -20.32
CA CYS A 132 22.06 -8.22 -21.02
C CYS A 132 22.14 -8.04 -22.54
N GLU A 133 21.60 -6.95 -23.07
CA GLU A 133 21.70 -6.60 -24.50
C GLU A 133 23.17 -6.41 -24.92
N ARG A 134 23.94 -5.61 -24.18
CA ARG A 134 25.38 -5.42 -24.46
C ARG A 134 26.15 -6.74 -24.42
N LEU A 135 25.89 -7.59 -23.42
CA LEU A 135 26.54 -8.90 -23.33
C LEU A 135 26.14 -9.83 -24.48
N ALA A 136 24.90 -9.74 -24.97
CA ALA A 136 24.44 -10.49 -26.13
C ALA A 136 25.16 -10.01 -27.41
N ASP A 137 25.30 -8.70 -27.59
CA ASP A 137 26.03 -8.11 -28.71
C ASP A 137 27.53 -8.48 -28.68
N GLU A 138 28.16 -8.38 -27.50
CA GLU A 138 29.55 -8.79 -27.29
C GLU A 138 29.72 -10.28 -27.62
N LYS A 139 28.86 -11.14 -27.09
CA LYS A 139 28.87 -12.57 -27.39
C LYS A 139 28.78 -12.82 -28.90
N HIS A 140 27.84 -12.17 -29.58
CA HIS A 140 27.65 -12.35 -31.00
C HIS A 140 28.84 -11.83 -31.82
N SER A 141 29.47 -10.73 -31.40
CA SER A 141 30.69 -10.22 -32.02
C SER A 141 31.87 -11.19 -31.87
N LEU A 142 32.00 -11.84 -30.71
CA LEU A 142 33.03 -12.84 -30.45
C LEU A 142 32.77 -14.11 -31.25
N GLU A 143 31.52 -14.57 -31.35
CA GLU A 143 31.14 -15.72 -32.17
C GLU A 143 31.52 -15.51 -33.65
N ARG A 144 31.21 -14.32 -34.21
CA ARG A 144 31.65 -13.98 -35.59
C ARG A 144 33.17 -14.01 -35.72
N ARG A 145 33.89 -13.46 -34.75
CA ARG A 145 35.35 -13.40 -34.79
C ARG A 145 36.00 -14.77 -34.65
N ILE A 146 35.38 -15.69 -33.91
CA ILE A 146 35.78 -17.09 -33.85
C ILE A 146 35.62 -17.73 -35.23
N LEU A 147 34.47 -17.56 -35.90
CA LEU A 147 34.25 -18.07 -37.25
C LEU A 147 35.27 -17.52 -38.26
N ASP A 148 35.53 -16.21 -38.24
CA ASP A 148 36.52 -15.58 -39.12
C ASP A 148 37.94 -16.16 -38.90
N LEU A 149 38.31 -16.43 -37.65
CA LEU A 149 39.59 -17.03 -37.29
C LEU A 149 39.67 -18.51 -37.69
N GLU A 150 38.59 -19.26 -37.54
CA GLU A 150 38.50 -20.64 -38.01
C GLU A 150 38.67 -20.72 -39.53
N GLU A 151 38.01 -19.84 -40.28
CA GLU A 151 38.19 -19.74 -41.74
C GLU A 151 39.63 -19.35 -42.13
N ALA A 152 40.23 -18.39 -41.44
CA ALA A 152 41.63 -18.02 -41.65
C ALA A 152 42.59 -19.17 -41.35
N GLN A 153 42.34 -19.93 -40.28
CA GLN A 153 43.13 -21.10 -39.91
C GLN A 153 43.03 -22.21 -40.95
N ILE A 154 41.83 -22.49 -41.48
CA ILE A 154 41.63 -23.46 -42.56
C ILE A 154 42.42 -23.03 -43.80
N ARG A 155 42.32 -21.76 -44.22
CA ARG A 155 43.07 -21.23 -45.38
C ARG A 155 44.57 -21.34 -45.21
N LEU A 156 45.11 -20.96 -44.05
CA LEU A 156 46.53 -21.08 -43.75
C LEU A 156 47.00 -22.55 -43.73
N THR A 157 46.18 -23.45 -43.20
CA THR A 157 46.46 -24.89 -43.20
C THR A 157 46.53 -25.43 -44.63
N MET A 158 45.56 -25.06 -45.48
CA MET A 158 45.57 -25.43 -46.90
C MET A 158 46.79 -24.88 -47.64
N ALA A 159 47.14 -23.60 -47.44
CA ALA A 159 48.31 -22.98 -48.06
C ALA A 159 49.62 -23.64 -47.59
N LYS A 160 49.72 -23.98 -46.30
CA LYS A 160 50.84 -24.75 -45.74
C LYS A 160 50.95 -26.13 -46.41
N ASP A 161 49.84 -26.85 -46.54
CA ASP A 161 49.85 -28.19 -47.15
C ASP A 161 50.22 -28.16 -48.63
N GLN A 162 49.79 -27.12 -49.35
CA GLN A 162 50.20 -26.85 -50.74
C GLN A 162 51.70 -26.56 -50.83
N ALA A 163 52.23 -25.63 -50.03
CA ALA A 163 53.66 -25.32 -49.99
C ALA A 163 54.50 -26.56 -49.61
N LEU A 164 54.03 -27.38 -48.67
CA LEU A 164 54.68 -28.66 -48.32
C LEU A 164 54.66 -29.65 -49.49
N HIS A 165 53.58 -29.70 -50.28
CA HIS A 165 53.52 -30.51 -51.49
C HIS A 165 54.49 -30.01 -52.56
N GLU A 166 54.52 -28.71 -52.83
CA GLU A 166 55.44 -28.08 -53.79
C GLU A 166 56.90 -28.33 -53.41
N VAL A 167 57.26 -28.14 -52.13
CA VAL A 167 58.61 -28.45 -51.63
C VAL A 167 58.95 -29.92 -51.84
N LYS A 168 58.05 -30.85 -51.52
CA LYS A 168 58.28 -32.29 -51.76
C LYS A 168 58.43 -32.61 -53.26
N GLN A 169 57.67 -31.95 -54.14
CA GLN A 169 57.79 -32.14 -55.59
C GLN A 169 59.13 -31.60 -56.10
N LEU A 170 59.53 -30.39 -55.68
CA LEU A 170 60.83 -29.81 -55.99
C LEU A 170 61.98 -30.65 -55.46
N GLN A 171 61.87 -31.19 -54.24
CA GLN A 171 62.86 -32.13 -53.69
C GLN A 171 62.97 -33.41 -54.52
N ARG A 172 61.86 -33.97 -55.01
CA ARG A 172 61.89 -35.15 -55.88
C ARG A 172 62.48 -34.85 -57.26
N LEU A 173 62.17 -33.69 -57.84
CA LEU A 173 62.77 -33.22 -59.09
C LEU A 173 64.27 -32.93 -58.92
N GLY A 174 64.67 -32.34 -57.79
CA GLY A 174 66.06 -32.14 -57.41
C GLY A 174 66.80 -33.44 -57.11
N SER A 175 66.14 -34.45 -56.52
CA SER A 175 66.70 -35.80 -56.34
C SER A 175 66.86 -36.57 -57.66
N HIS A 176 66.20 -36.16 -58.75
CA HIS A 176 66.47 -36.67 -60.10
C HIS A 176 67.65 -35.97 -60.79
N GLN A 177 68.19 -34.90 -60.22
CA GLN A 177 69.38 -34.20 -60.71
C GLN A 177 70.60 -34.59 -59.86
N GLY A 178 71.29 -35.66 -60.26
CA GLY A 178 72.72 -35.84 -59.95
C GLY A 178 73.63 -34.72 -60.51
N LEU A 179 73.04 -33.62 -61.00
CA LEU A 179 73.66 -32.36 -61.43
C LEU A 179 73.61 -31.28 -60.34
N HIS A 180 72.94 -31.53 -59.21
CA HIS A 180 72.66 -30.52 -58.19
C HIS A 180 73.86 -30.23 -57.28
N ASP A 181 74.79 -31.16 -57.09
CA ASP A 181 75.97 -30.91 -56.23
C ASP A 181 76.85 -29.79 -56.77
N GLU A 182 77.00 -29.69 -58.09
CA GLU A 182 77.82 -28.68 -58.74
C GLU A 182 77.17 -27.29 -58.68
N ALA A 183 75.86 -27.21 -58.92
CA ALA A 183 75.10 -25.97 -58.77
C ALA A 183 74.97 -25.51 -57.31
N LEU A 184 74.90 -26.44 -56.35
CA LEU A 184 74.85 -26.12 -54.91
C LEU A 184 76.20 -25.61 -54.39
N ILE A 185 77.31 -26.12 -54.95
CA ILE A 185 78.66 -25.61 -54.69
C ILE A 185 78.78 -24.18 -55.24
N GLU A 186 78.36 -23.93 -56.47
CA GLU A 186 78.38 -22.59 -57.06
C GLU A 186 77.49 -21.59 -56.30
N LEU A 187 76.28 -21.99 -55.88
CA LEU A 187 75.39 -21.16 -55.07
C LEU A 187 75.97 -20.86 -53.67
N ARG A 188 76.66 -21.82 -53.04
CA ARG A 188 77.36 -21.57 -51.76
C ARG A 188 78.51 -20.60 -51.92
N VAL A 189 79.30 -20.74 -52.99
CA VAL A 189 80.41 -19.82 -53.28
C VAL A 189 79.86 -18.42 -53.54
N ASN A 190 78.81 -18.29 -54.34
CA ASN A 190 78.17 -17.00 -54.62
C ASN A 190 77.51 -16.38 -53.38
N ALA A 191 76.84 -17.17 -52.53
CA ALA A 191 76.27 -16.68 -51.26
C ALA A 191 77.36 -16.17 -50.30
N ARG A 192 78.50 -16.86 -50.23
CA ARG A 192 79.66 -16.43 -49.43
C ARG A 192 80.26 -15.12 -49.94
N ILE A 193 80.38 -14.97 -51.26
CA ILE A 193 80.85 -13.72 -51.89
C ILE A 193 79.87 -12.57 -51.59
N GLN A 194 78.55 -12.83 -51.67
CA GLN A 194 77.54 -11.83 -51.35
C GLN A 194 77.51 -11.43 -49.87
N GLU A 195 77.76 -12.36 -48.95
CA GLU A 195 77.92 -12.05 -47.53
C GLU A 195 79.15 -11.17 -47.28
N GLU A 196 80.29 -11.46 -47.91
CA GLU A 196 81.50 -10.65 -47.82
C GLU A 196 81.27 -9.23 -48.41
N GLU A 197 80.51 -9.11 -49.49
CA GLU A 197 80.12 -7.81 -50.06
C GLU A 197 79.14 -7.04 -49.16
N LEU A 198 78.15 -7.70 -48.57
CA LEU A 198 77.23 -7.07 -47.62
C LEU A 198 77.95 -6.58 -46.37
N GLU A 199 78.91 -7.36 -45.85
CA GLU A 199 79.77 -6.90 -44.77
C GLU A 199 80.60 -5.69 -45.16
N ARG A 200 81.17 -5.67 -46.37
CA ARG A 200 81.92 -4.53 -46.89
C ARG A 200 81.04 -3.27 -46.99
N ILE A 201 79.84 -3.41 -47.53
CA ILE A 201 78.87 -2.30 -47.64
C ILE A 201 78.42 -1.82 -46.27
N ARG A 202 78.18 -2.72 -45.30
CA ARG A 202 77.87 -2.35 -43.91
C ARG A 202 79.00 -1.56 -43.27
N ARG A 203 80.26 -2.01 -43.42
CA ARG A 203 81.44 -1.28 -42.92
C ARG A 203 81.55 0.12 -43.53
N GLN A 204 81.30 0.25 -44.83
CA GLN A 204 81.26 1.54 -45.51
C GLN A 204 80.12 2.44 -45.00
N ASN A 205 78.93 1.90 -44.77
CA ASN A 205 77.81 2.65 -44.22
C ASN A 205 78.07 3.10 -42.78
N ASP A 206 78.68 2.25 -41.94
CA ASP A 206 79.06 2.63 -40.58
C ASP A 206 80.13 3.73 -40.57
N GLN A 207 81.06 3.70 -41.53
CA GLN A 207 82.07 4.74 -41.69
C GLN A 207 81.46 6.07 -42.14
N LEU A 208 80.59 6.05 -43.15
CA LEU A 208 79.84 7.23 -43.62
C LEU A 208 78.88 7.78 -42.55
N SER A 209 78.29 6.91 -41.72
CA SER A 209 77.45 7.31 -40.58
C SER A 209 78.26 8.01 -39.49
N LYS A 210 79.46 7.50 -39.17
CA LYS A 210 80.40 8.15 -38.25
C LYS A 210 80.90 9.50 -38.79
N GLU A 211 81.22 9.58 -40.08
CA GLU A 211 81.61 10.83 -40.73
C GLU A 211 80.46 11.86 -40.72
N ASN A 212 79.22 11.44 -41.01
CA ASN A 212 78.05 12.31 -40.91
C ASN A 212 77.77 12.77 -39.46
N ALA A 213 77.97 11.90 -38.46
CA ALA A 213 77.82 12.28 -37.06
C ALA A 213 78.88 13.31 -36.62
N MET A 214 80.12 13.17 -37.12
CA MET A 214 81.21 14.13 -36.87
C MET A 214 80.96 15.48 -37.56
N LEU A 215 80.39 15.47 -38.78
CA LEU A 215 80.02 16.70 -39.49
C LEU A 215 78.84 17.43 -38.83
N LYS A 216 77.85 16.70 -38.30
CA LYS A 216 76.73 17.29 -37.53
C LYS A 216 77.12 17.82 -36.14
N ALA A 217 78.21 17.33 -35.55
CA ALA A 217 78.72 17.83 -34.27
C ALA A 217 79.59 19.09 -34.41
N ASN A 218 80.05 19.40 -35.63
CA ASN A 218 80.90 20.56 -35.97
C ASN A 218 80.14 21.70 -36.71
N SER A 219 78.81 21.62 -36.80
CA SER A 219 77.90 22.66 -37.32
C SER A 219 77.02 23.21 -36.22
#